data_AF-A0A1J3GWH1-F1
#
_entry.id   AF-A0A1J3GWH1-F1
#
_cell.length_a   1.000
_cell.length_b   1.000
_cell.length_c   1.000
_cell.angle_alpha   90.00
_cell.angle_beta   90.00
_cell.angle_gamma   90.00
#
_symmetry.space_group_name_H-M   'P 1'
#
loop_
_entity.id
_entity.type
_entity.pdbx_description
1 polymer ?
#
loop_
_entity_poly.entity_id
_entity_poly.type
_entity_poly.pdbx_seq_one_letter_code
_entity_poly.pdbx_strand_id
1 'polypeptide(L)'
;FTIANHRLTIVEVDGEYTKPFTTERVMLVPGQTMNVLVTADQAIGRYSIAMGPYESAKNVKFQNTSAIASFRYFGALPNSVTLPAKLPVFNDNLAVKTVMDGLRSLYAVDVPKDIDAR
;
A
#
# COMPACT_ATOMS: atom_id res chain seq x y z
N PHE A 1 2.38 2.01 3.02
CA PHE A 1 1.19 2.87 3.17
C PHE A 1 -0.02 2.00 3.52
N THR A 2 -0.87 2.43 4.46
CA THR A 2 -2.11 1.73 4.85
C THR A 2 -3.11 2.70 5.49
N ILE A 3 -4.40 2.35 5.47
CA ILE A 3 -5.49 3.07 6.15
C ILE A 3 -6.17 2.09 7.10
N ALA A 4 -6.34 2.46 8.36
CA ALA A 4 -6.92 1.55 9.37
C ALA A 4 -8.30 1.04 8.93
N ASN A 5 -8.51 -0.28 8.93
CA ASN A 5 -9.74 -0.96 8.51
C ASN A 5 -10.21 -0.71 7.06
N HIS A 6 -9.39 -0.13 6.18
CA HIS A 6 -9.78 0.05 4.77
C HIS A 6 -8.90 -0.78 3.86
N ARG A 7 -9.53 -1.36 2.83
CA ARG A 7 -8.82 -1.98 1.72
C ARG A 7 -8.55 -0.94 0.63
N LEU A 8 -7.43 -1.14 -0.05
CA LEU A 8 -6.84 -0.28 -1.06
C LEU A 8 -6.85 -1.04 -2.38
N THR A 9 -7.53 -0.52 -3.41
CA THR A 9 -7.53 -1.14 -4.74
C THR A 9 -6.63 -0.35 -5.67
N ILE A 10 -5.49 -0.92 -6.00
CA ILE A 10 -4.55 -0.35 -6.97
C ILE A 10 -5.14 -0.50 -8.37
N VAL A 11 -5.19 0.59 -9.13
CA VAL A 11 -5.74 0.62 -10.49
C VAL A 11 -4.76 1.18 -11.53
N GLU A 12 -3.69 1.84 -11.08
CA GLU A 12 -2.66 2.44 -11.93
C GLU A 12 -1.34 2.46 -11.20
N VAL A 13 -0.25 2.26 -11.94
CA VAL A 13 1.13 2.40 -11.47
C VAL A 13 1.91 3.12 -12.56
N ASP A 14 2.64 4.17 -12.21
CA ASP A 14 3.52 4.95 -13.11
C ASP A 14 2.86 5.42 -14.41
N GLY A 15 1.58 5.82 -14.34
CA GLY A 15 0.81 6.31 -15.48
C GLY A 15 0.21 5.21 -16.35
N GLU A 16 0.40 3.93 -16.00
CA GLU A 16 -0.19 2.80 -16.71
C GLU A 16 -1.27 2.11 -15.88
N TYR A 17 -2.43 1.87 -16.50
CA TYR A 17 -3.50 1.14 -15.86
C TYR A 17 -3.09 -0.31 -15.60
N THR A 18 -3.42 -0.79 -14.40
CA THR A 18 -3.17 -2.16 -13.96
C THR A 18 -4.48 -2.91 -13.83
N LYS A 19 -4.41 -4.24 -13.82
CA LYS A 19 -5.56 -5.04 -13.39
C LYS A 19 -5.86 -4.70 -11.92
N PRO A 20 -7.11 -4.37 -11.54
CA PRO A 20 -7.43 -3.98 -10.19
C PRO A 20 -6.94 -5.01 -9.15
N PHE A 21 -6.14 -4.55 -8.20
CA PHE A 21 -5.57 -5.39 -7.14
C PHE A 21 -5.90 -4.81 -5.77
N THR A 22 -6.72 -5.54 -4.99
CA THR A 22 -7.19 -5.08 -3.68
C THR A 22 -6.38 -5.67 -2.54
N THR A 23 -5.70 -4.82 -1.79
CA THR A 23 -4.78 -5.14 -0.68
C THR A 23 -5.05 -4.25 0.54
N GLU A 24 -4.56 -4.61 1.72
CA GLU A 24 -4.66 -3.77 2.93
C GLU A 24 -3.54 -2.71 3.01
N ARG A 25 -2.50 -2.89 2.20
CA ARG A 25 -1.29 -2.09 2.23
C ARG A 25 -0.71 -1.93 0.84
N VAL A 26 -0.10 -0.78 0.61
CA VAL A 26 0.60 -0.45 -0.63
C VAL A 26 2.07 -0.24 -0.32
N MET A 27 2.92 -0.80 -1.16
CA MET A 27 4.36 -0.60 -1.18
C MET A 27 4.68 0.37 -2.31
N LEU A 28 5.50 1.38 -2.03
CA LEU A 28 5.88 2.43 -2.98
C LEU A 28 7.39 2.60 -2.89
N VAL A 29 8.04 2.73 -4.05
CA VAL A 29 9.46 3.04 -4.16
C VAL A 29 9.62 4.55 -4.45
N PRO A 30 10.70 5.21 -4.03
CA PRO A 30 10.94 6.61 -4.39
C PRO A 30 10.87 6.84 -5.90
N GLY A 31 10.12 7.86 -6.33
CA GLY A 31 9.88 8.18 -7.75
C GLY A 31 8.70 7.44 -8.38
N GLN A 32 8.18 6.40 -7.74
CA GLN A 32 7.02 5.66 -8.20
C GLN A 32 5.71 6.39 -7.87
N THR A 33 4.71 6.26 -8.73
CA THR A 33 3.35 6.78 -8.51
C THR A 33 2.33 5.66 -8.63
N MET A 34 1.25 5.72 -7.84
CA MET A 34 0.15 4.75 -7.89
C MET A 34 -1.18 5.44 -7.65
N ASN A 35 -2.20 5.09 -8.45
CA ASN A 35 -3.59 5.46 -8.16
C ASN A 35 -4.30 4.32 -7.44
N VAL A 36 -4.92 4.67 -6.32
CA VAL A 36 -5.53 3.71 -5.39
C VAL A 36 -6.93 4.17 -5.06
N LEU A 37 -7.90 3.29 -5.28
CA LEU A 37 -9.28 3.48 -4.86
C LEU A 37 -9.47 3.01 -3.42
N VAL A 38 -10.18 3.82 -2.64
CA VAL A 38 -10.55 3.53 -1.25
C VAL A 38 -12.05 3.66 -1.12
N THR A 39 -12.72 2.58 -0.71
CA THR A 39 -14.14 2.60 -0.41
C THR A 39 -14.33 3.05 1.04
N ALA A 40 -15.08 4.13 1.26
CA ALA A 40 -15.43 4.61 2.60
C ALA A 40 -16.65 3.84 3.16
N ASP A 41 -16.46 2.55 3.44
CA ASP A 41 -17.51 1.59 3.85
C ASP A 41 -17.50 1.25 5.35
N GLN A 42 -16.70 1.96 6.15
CA GLN A 42 -16.61 1.75 7.59
C GLN A 42 -17.65 2.61 8.34
N ALA A 43 -17.89 2.29 9.60
CA ALA A 43 -18.74 3.09 10.48
C ALA A 43 -18.22 4.54 10.58
N ILE A 44 -19.14 5.50 10.78
CA ILE A 44 -18.76 6.91 10.95
C ILE A 44 -17.78 7.04 12.12
N GLY A 45 -16.54 7.42 11.80
CA GLY A 45 -15.45 7.44 12.76
C GLY A 45 -14.18 8.06 12.22
N ARG A 46 -13.10 7.88 12.98
CA ARG A 46 -11.76 8.37 12.66
C ARG A 46 -10.83 7.18 12.52
N TYR A 47 -10.16 7.13 11.38
CA TYR A 47 -9.17 6.12 11.03
C TYR A 47 -7.86 6.85 10.77
N SER A 48 -6.74 6.25 11.13
CA SER A 48 -5.45 6.82 10.74
C SER A 48 -5.00 6.27 9.40
N ILE A 49 -4.25 7.08 8.69
CA ILE A 49 -3.43 6.69 7.56
C ILE A 49 -2.02 6.59 8.10
N ALA A 50 -1.28 5.54 7.76
CA ALA A 50 0.10 5.39 8.16
C ALA A 50 1.00 5.01 6.98
N MET A 51 2.21 5.54 7.01
CA MET A 51 3.29 5.20 6.09
C MET A 51 4.58 5.02 6.88
N GLY A 52 5.25 3.90 6.67
CA GLY A 52 6.53 3.59 7.29
C GLY A 52 7.58 3.23 6.25
N PRO A 53 8.87 3.35 6.60
CA PRO A 53 9.96 2.96 5.72
C PRO A 53 10.04 1.44 5.58
N TYR A 54 10.61 1.00 4.46
CA TYR A 54 11.06 -0.37 4.26
C TYR A 54 12.58 -0.37 4.07
N GLU A 55 13.28 -1.23 4.82
CA GLU A 55 14.72 -1.44 4.73
C GLU A 55 15.02 -2.92 4.99
N SER A 56 15.68 -3.58 4.03
CA SER A 56 16.00 -5.02 4.11
C SER A 56 17.47 -5.29 4.42
N ALA A 57 18.34 -4.28 4.27
CA ALA A 57 19.75 -4.38 4.56
C ALA A 57 19.99 -4.57 6.07
N LYS A 58 20.86 -5.52 6.39
CA LYS A 58 21.27 -5.76 7.78
C LYS A 58 22.30 -4.72 8.21
N ASN A 59 22.16 -4.24 9.45
CA ASN A 59 23.11 -3.33 10.11
C ASN A 59 23.28 -1.96 9.42
N VAL A 60 22.29 -1.50 8.65
CA VAL A 60 22.28 -0.15 8.08
C VAL A 60 21.49 0.79 8.99
N LYS A 61 22.01 2.00 9.19
CA LYS A 61 21.28 3.06 9.89
C LYS A 61 20.31 3.72 8.93
N PHE A 62 19.05 3.77 9.31
CA PHE A 62 18.00 4.47 8.57
C PHE A 62 17.04 5.15 9.55
N GLN A 63 16.23 6.08 9.06
CA GLN A 63 15.22 6.73 9.88
C GLN A 63 13.98 5.84 9.98
N ASN A 64 13.83 5.15 11.12
CA ASN A 64 12.64 4.33 11.40
C ASN A 64 11.52 5.16 12.02
N THR A 65 11.00 6.14 11.27
CA THR A 65 9.89 7.00 11.70
C THR A 65 8.71 6.80 10.76
N SER A 66 7.52 6.63 11.34
CA SER A 66 6.28 6.55 10.55
C SER A 66 5.63 7.92 10.40
N ALA A 67 5.10 8.21 9.21
CA ALA A 67 4.21 9.32 8.97
C ALA A 67 2.76 8.89 9.25
N ILE A 68 1.98 9.76 9.89
CA ILE A 68 0.59 9.51 10.26
C ILE A 68 -0.28 10.65 9.75
N ALA A 69 -1.42 10.32 9.15
CA ALA A 69 -2.46 11.28 8.78
C ALA A 69 -3.84 10.82 9.28
N SER A 70 -4.86 11.67 9.14
CA SER A 70 -6.23 11.37 9.59
C SER A 70 -7.17 11.13 8.42
N PHE A 71 -7.89 10.01 8.44
CA PHE A 71 -8.98 9.66 7.56
C PHE A 71 -10.29 9.76 8.35
N ARG A 72 -11.01 10.88 8.20
CA ARG A 72 -12.20 11.21 9.01
C ARG A 72 -13.46 11.16 8.16
N TYR A 73 -14.42 10.35 8.61
CA TYR A 73 -15.76 10.33 8.02
C TYR A 73 -16.52 11.60 8.40
N PHE A 74 -17.35 12.08 7.48
CA PHE A 74 -18.29 13.14 7.80
C PHE A 74 -19.25 12.68 8.91
N GLY A 75 -19.47 13.53 9.92
CA GLY A 75 -20.25 13.18 11.12
C GLY A 75 -19.44 12.56 12.26
N ALA A 76 -18.15 12.27 12.09
CA ALA A 76 -17.31 11.81 13.19
C ALA A 76 -17.15 12.88 14.27
N LEU A 77 -17.30 12.49 15.54
CA LEU A 77 -17.16 13.41 16.68
C LEU A 77 -15.74 13.99 16.75
N PRO A 78 -15.58 15.29 17.04
CA PRO A 78 -14.26 15.95 17.07
C PRO A 78 -13.23 15.30 18.01
N ASN A 79 -13.69 14.65 19.08
CA ASN A 79 -12.86 14.02 20.11
C ASN A 79 -12.96 12.49 20.13
N SER A 80 -13.54 11.85 19.10
CA SER A 80 -13.60 10.39 19.08
C SER A 80 -12.20 9.77 18.94
N VAL A 81 -12.04 8.58 19.52
CA VAL A 81 -10.83 7.76 19.38
C VAL A 81 -10.56 7.51 17.89
N THR A 82 -9.29 7.64 17.48
CA THR A 82 -8.84 7.32 16.11
C THR A 82 -8.30 5.90 16.09
N LEU A 83 -8.79 5.08 15.16
CA LEU A 83 -8.30 3.72 14.98
C LEU A 83 -6.87 3.75 14.36
N PRO A 84 -5.85 3.16 15.00
CA PRO A 84 -4.49 3.14 14.49
C PRO A 84 -4.35 2.18 13.32
N ALA A 85 -3.68 2.61 12.26
CA ALA A 85 -3.34 1.78 11.11
C ALA A 85 -2.11 0.94 11.45
N LYS A 86 -2.14 -0.33 11.04
CA LYS A 86 -1.07 -1.28 11.37
C LYS A 86 -0.08 -1.37 10.22
N LEU A 87 1.13 -0.87 10.45
CA LEU A 87 2.24 -1.04 9.52
C LEU A 87 2.96 -2.37 9.76
N PRO A 88 3.48 -3.02 8.70
CA PRO A 88 4.39 -4.13 8.87
C PRO A 88 5.69 -3.68 9.56
N VAL A 89 6.46 -4.64 10.03
CA VAL A 89 7.84 -4.36 10.46
C VAL A 89 8.66 -3.86 9.26
N PHE A 90 9.63 -2.98 9.51
CA PHE A 90 10.34 -2.26 8.45
C PHE A 90 11.10 -3.19 7.47
N ASN A 91 11.39 -4.43 7.85
CA ASN A 91 12.11 -5.41 7.04
C ASN A 91 11.22 -6.58 6.57
N ASP A 92 9.90 -6.37 6.51
CA ASP A 92 8.95 -7.40 6.07
C ASP A 92 8.99 -7.60 4.55
N ASN A 93 9.86 -8.51 4.10
CA ASN A 93 9.98 -8.86 2.69
C ASN A 93 8.71 -9.53 2.13
N LEU A 94 7.94 -10.23 2.96
CA LEU A 94 6.70 -10.88 2.53
C LEU A 94 5.62 -9.85 2.25
N ALA A 95 5.51 -8.81 3.08
CA ALA A 95 4.60 -7.69 2.83
C ALA A 95 4.91 -6.99 1.52
N VAL A 96 6.19 -6.73 1.23
CA VAL A 96 6.63 -6.13 -0.04
C VAL A 96 6.31 -7.04 -1.21
N LYS A 97 6.75 -8.30 -1.16
CA LYS A 97 6.55 -9.28 -2.23
C LYS A 97 5.07 -9.47 -2.56
N THR A 98 4.21 -9.55 -1.55
CA THR A 98 2.76 -9.72 -1.75
C THR A 98 2.15 -8.57 -2.54
N VAL A 99 2.60 -7.33 -2.31
CA VAL A 99 2.10 -6.18 -3.07
C VAL A 99 2.65 -6.19 -4.49
N MET A 100 3.97 -6.38 -4.64
CA MET A 100 4.63 -6.32 -5.96
C MET A 100 4.18 -7.45 -6.89
N ASP A 101 4.04 -8.68 -6.39
CA ASP A 101 3.55 -9.83 -7.16
C ASP A 101 2.06 -9.71 -7.51
N GLY A 102 1.32 -8.86 -6.80
CA GLY A 102 -0.08 -8.59 -7.05
C GLY A 102 -0.32 -7.69 -8.26
N LEU A 103 0.69 -6.90 -8.65
CA LEU A 103 0.61 -5.98 -9.79
C LEU A 103 0.63 -6.76 -11.10
N ARG A 104 -0.34 -6.48 -11.97
CA ARG A 104 -0.50 -7.16 -13.26
C ARG A 104 -0.91 -6.16 -14.34
N SER A 105 -0.50 -6.43 -15.57
CA SER A 105 -0.96 -5.68 -16.74
C SER A 105 -2.49 -5.72 -16.86
N LEU A 106 -3.07 -4.63 -17.37
CA LEU A 106 -4.53 -4.52 -17.56
C LEU A 106 -5.06 -5.61 -18.52
N TYR A 107 -4.28 -5.92 -19.56
CA TYR A 107 -4.58 -6.95 -20.55
C TYR A 107 -3.51 -8.04 -20.55
N ALA A 108 -3.83 -9.20 -21.10
CA ALA A 108 -2.83 -10.22 -21.38
C ALA A 108 -1.85 -9.67 -22.42
N VAL A 109 -0.56 -9.72 -22.10
CA VAL A 109 0.54 -9.31 -22.99
C VAL A 109 1.24 -10.58 -23.44
N ASP A 110 1.57 -10.67 -24.73
CA ASP A 110 2.42 -11.75 -25.21
C ASP A 110 3.85 -11.47 -24.75
N VAL A 111 4.36 -12.36 -23.91
CA VAL A 111 5.70 -12.26 -23.32
C VAL A 111 6.56 -13.37 -23.91
N PRO A 112 7.85 -13.12 -24.17
CA PRO A 112 8.77 -14.18 -24.58
C PRO A 112 8.70 -15.36 -23.59
N LYS A 113 8.38 -16.55 -24.10
CA LYS A 113 8.25 -17.78 -23.28
C LYS A 113 9.47 -18.69 -23.40
N ASP A 114 10.26 -18.49 -24.44
CA ASP A 114 11.49 -19.22 -24.66
C ASP A 114 12.58 -18.60 -23.78
N ILE A 115 13.01 -19.36 -22.79
CA ILE A 115 14.14 -19.02 -21.93
C ILE A 115 15.34 -19.78 -22.48
N ASP A 116 16.42 -19.07 -22.80
CA ASP A 116 17.70 -19.71 -23.13
C ASP A 116 18.15 -20.54 -21.92
N ALA A 117 18.10 -21.86 -22.07
CA ALA A 117 18.69 -22.79 -21.14
C ALA A 117 20.21 -22.83 -21.41
N ARG A 118 21.01 -22.27 -20.51
CA ARG A 118 22.46 -22.38 -20.53
C ARG A 118 22.95 -23.49 -19.61
#